data_AF-A0A921MNL1-F1
#
_entry.id   AF-A0A921MNL1-F1
#
_cell.length_a   1.000
_cell.length_b   1.000
_cell.length_c   1.000
_cell.angle_alpha   90.00
_cell.angle_beta   90.00
_cell.angle_gamma   90.00
#
_symmetry.space_group_name_H-M   'P 1'
#
loop_
_entity.id
_entity.type
_entity.pdbx_description
1 polymer ?
#
loop_
_entity_poly.entity_id
_entity_poly.type
_entity_poly.pdbx_seq_one_letter_code
_entity_poly.pdbx_strand_id
1 'polypeptide(L)'
;MSDMRKTKIICTLGPAVDSEEMIRKLILAGMNAARFNFSHGTHESHLAQLTKLKRVRDELGIPVAAIMDTKGPEIRIKTFKDGRIELKKDDIFTLTTADCEGDATRVSVTYANLHNEVVPGNHILVDDGLIDLLVQEIKGQEIVCTVENGGPLSNNKSINIPDVHILLPSLTEKDKEDLKFAVENDFDFIAASFVRKASDVEDIRAWLNECGGEKIRIISKIENREGVDNLAEIIAASDGVMVARGDLGVEIPAQEVPILQKKMIKATTMAGKPVITATQMLDSMIRNPRPTRAEVSDVANAVFDGTSCVMLSGETASGKYPIEAVEAMVSTVKAAESAINYWGRFREHSLQPGVSTINDAITHTCCMTAMDLNATAILAPTESGYTAKVISRFRPACPIVAVCQSEKVRRQLAISWGVHSYLTGFVDSTDRLFSMSVEVARKEGAVKCGDTVVITAGVPIGKSGTTNLIKAQVV
;
A
#
# COMPACT_ATOMS: atom_id res chain seq x y z
N MET A 1 15.35 0.75 -25.69
CA MET A 1 15.34 0.69 -24.22
C MET A 1 14.19 -0.20 -23.83
N SER A 2 14.40 -1.14 -22.92
CA SER A 2 13.29 -1.95 -22.39
C SER A 2 12.23 -1.00 -21.85
N ASP A 3 10.98 -1.31 -22.16
CA ASP A 3 9.80 -0.57 -21.72
C ASP A 3 9.73 -0.57 -20.18
N MET A 4 10.26 0.49 -19.58
CA MET A 4 10.36 0.69 -18.13
C MET A 4 8.99 1.05 -17.56
N ARG A 5 8.32 0.04 -16.98
CA ARG A 5 7.01 0.18 -16.34
C ARG A 5 7.03 1.19 -15.19
N LYS A 6 6.03 2.07 -15.13
CA LYS A 6 5.98 3.14 -14.13
C LYS A 6 5.27 2.71 -12.85
N THR A 7 4.07 2.17 -12.97
CA THR A 7 3.25 1.64 -11.88
C THR A 7 3.87 0.35 -11.36
N LYS A 8 3.96 0.24 -10.05
CA LYS A 8 4.66 -0.84 -9.36
C LYS A 8 3.68 -1.96 -9.00
N ILE A 9 4.20 -3.17 -8.86
CA ILE A 9 3.40 -4.35 -8.55
C ILE A 9 3.84 -4.91 -7.20
N ILE A 10 2.87 -5.10 -6.32
CA ILE A 10 3.05 -5.71 -5.01
C ILE A 10 2.39 -7.08 -5.06
N CYS A 11 3.12 -8.13 -4.66
CA CYS A 11 2.57 -9.48 -4.57
C CYS A 11 2.58 -9.93 -3.11
N THR A 12 1.47 -10.50 -2.65
CA THR A 12 1.42 -11.14 -1.34
C THR A 12 2.09 -12.50 -1.44
N LEU A 13 3.04 -12.77 -0.55
CA LEU A 13 3.67 -14.08 -0.44
C LEU A 13 2.81 -14.99 0.42
N GLY A 14 2.80 -16.28 0.08
CA GLY A 14 2.00 -17.29 0.75
C GLY A 14 2.33 -18.70 0.24
N PRO A 15 1.53 -19.71 0.62
CA PRO A 15 1.81 -21.12 0.31
C PRO A 15 2.05 -21.41 -1.18
N ALA A 16 1.38 -20.71 -2.10
CA ALA A 16 1.54 -20.93 -3.54
C ALA A 16 2.91 -20.49 -4.09
N VAL A 17 3.63 -19.64 -3.34
CA VAL A 17 4.88 -18.99 -3.78
C VAL A 17 5.98 -19.01 -2.71
N ASP A 18 5.97 -20.01 -1.83
CA ASP A 18 6.93 -20.13 -0.72
C ASP A 18 8.28 -20.80 -1.10
N SER A 19 8.54 -21.09 -2.37
CA SER A 19 9.84 -21.59 -2.83
C SER A 19 10.70 -20.48 -3.43
N GLU A 20 12.03 -20.59 -3.33
CA GLU A 20 12.96 -19.65 -3.98
C GLU A 20 12.75 -19.58 -5.50
N GLU A 21 12.40 -20.70 -6.13
CA GLU A 21 12.08 -20.76 -7.56
C GLU A 21 10.84 -19.92 -7.89
N MET A 22 9.77 -20.03 -7.10
CA MET A 22 8.55 -19.26 -7.32
C MET A 22 8.76 -17.77 -7.04
N ILE A 23 9.47 -17.43 -5.96
CA ILE A 23 9.86 -16.04 -5.68
C ILE A 23 10.66 -15.48 -6.85
N ARG A 24 11.63 -16.24 -7.39
CA ARG A 24 12.42 -15.82 -8.56
C ARG A 24 11.52 -15.54 -9.77
N LYS A 25 10.57 -16.44 -10.05
CA LYS A 25 9.59 -16.26 -11.11
C LYS A 25 8.73 -15.01 -10.89
N LEU A 26 8.26 -14.72 -9.67
CA LEU A 26 7.52 -13.50 -9.36
C LEU A 26 8.35 -12.23 -9.62
N ILE A 27 9.61 -12.21 -9.18
CA ILE A 27 10.50 -11.05 -9.37
C ILE A 27 10.75 -10.81 -10.86
N LEU A 28 11.06 -11.87 -11.62
CA LEU A 28 11.30 -11.77 -13.06
C LEU A 28 10.03 -11.44 -13.86
N ALA A 29 8.86 -11.92 -13.42
CA ALA A 29 7.58 -11.55 -13.99
C ALA A 29 7.22 -10.07 -13.72
N GLY A 30 7.80 -9.46 -12.69
CA GLY A 30 7.76 -8.02 -12.47
C GLY A 30 7.32 -7.58 -11.06
N MET A 31 7.40 -8.42 -10.03
CA MET A 31 7.17 -8.01 -8.65
C MET A 31 8.17 -6.93 -8.19
N ASN A 32 7.68 -5.84 -7.61
CA ASN A 32 8.50 -4.76 -7.04
C ASN A 32 8.53 -4.78 -5.50
N ALA A 33 7.49 -5.30 -4.87
CA ALA A 33 7.47 -5.51 -3.43
C ALA A 33 6.74 -6.80 -3.06
N ALA A 34 7.21 -7.43 -2.00
CA ALA A 34 6.60 -8.61 -1.39
C ALA A 34 5.85 -8.18 -0.13
N ARG A 35 4.55 -8.46 -0.09
CA ARG A 35 3.69 -8.28 1.08
C ARG A 35 3.67 -9.55 1.92
N PHE A 36 3.85 -9.39 3.23
CA PHE A 36 3.72 -10.42 4.24
C PHE A 36 2.50 -10.10 5.09
N ASN A 37 1.46 -10.93 5.03
CA ASN A 37 0.22 -10.70 5.79
C ASN A 37 0.31 -11.33 7.18
N PHE A 38 0.45 -10.49 8.23
CA PHE A 38 0.59 -10.95 9.62
C PHE A 38 -0.73 -11.28 10.31
N SER A 39 -1.86 -11.14 9.60
CA SER A 39 -3.14 -11.72 10.02
C SER A 39 -3.10 -13.26 10.05
N HIS A 40 -2.13 -13.87 9.35
CA HIS A 40 -1.89 -15.30 9.29
C HIS A 40 -0.42 -15.63 9.49
N GLY A 41 -0.13 -16.89 9.82
CA GLY A 41 1.24 -17.38 10.02
C GLY A 41 1.85 -16.96 11.36
N THR A 42 3.08 -17.42 11.57
CA THR A 42 3.90 -17.13 12.74
C THR A 42 5.14 -16.33 12.34
N HIS A 43 5.79 -15.67 13.30
CA HIS A 43 7.08 -15.00 13.07
C HIS A 43 8.12 -15.94 12.45
N GLU A 44 8.16 -17.19 12.88
CA GLU A 44 9.05 -18.22 12.31
C GLU A 44 8.78 -18.44 10.81
N SER A 45 7.52 -18.61 10.43
CA SER A 45 7.14 -18.80 9.02
C SER A 45 7.45 -17.57 8.16
N HIS A 46 7.18 -16.36 8.69
CA HIS A 46 7.49 -15.11 7.99
C HIS A 46 8.99 -14.89 7.86
N LEU A 47 9.79 -15.27 8.86
CA LEU A 47 11.25 -15.19 8.81
C LEU A 47 11.83 -16.12 7.75
N ALA A 48 11.33 -17.36 7.67
CA ALA A 48 11.75 -18.32 6.64
C ALA A 48 11.46 -17.78 5.24
N GLN A 49 10.27 -17.22 5.02
CA GLN A 49 9.87 -16.64 3.74
C GLN A 49 10.67 -15.37 3.40
N LEU A 50 10.91 -14.49 4.37
CA LEU A 50 11.73 -13.29 4.20
C LEU A 50 13.18 -13.65 3.85
N THR A 51 13.72 -14.69 4.46
CA THR A 51 15.09 -15.16 4.18
C THR A 51 15.24 -15.61 2.73
N LYS A 52 14.27 -16.39 2.21
CA LYS A 52 14.21 -16.79 0.80
C LYS A 52 14.10 -15.57 -0.11
N LEU A 53 13.21 -14.62 0.21
CA LEU A 53 13.07 -13.37 -0.55
C LEU A 53 14.38 -12.59 -0.63
N LYS A 54 15.05 -12.37 0.51
CA LYS A 54 16.33 -11.64 0.57
C LYS A 54 17.38 -12.32 -0.30
N ARG A 55 17.55 -13.65 -0.18
CA ARG A 55 18.50 -14.41 -1.01
C ARG A 55 18.24 -14.24 -2.50
N VAL A 56 17.01 -14.52 -2.96
CA VAL A 56 16.66 -14.44 -4.38
C VAL A 56 16.82 -13.02 -4.92
N ARG A 57 16.39 -12.02 -4.14
CA ARG A 57 16.51 -10.60 -4.49
C ARG A 57 17.97 -10.18 -4.68
N ASP A 58 18.84 -10.58 -3.76
CA ASP A 58 20.25 -10.20 -3.76
C ASP A 58 21.00 -10.92 -4.89
N GLU A 59 20.68 -12.20 -5.16
CA GLU A 59 21.20 -12.94 -6.32
C GLU A 59 20.82 -12.33 -7.67
N LEU A 60 19.59 -11.82 -7.79
CA LEU A 60 19.12 -11.16 -9.01
C LEU A 60 19.61 -9.71 -9.13
N GLY A 61 20.06 -9.09 -8.04
CA GLY A 61 20.42 -7.68 -8.01
C GLY A 61 19.24 -6.73 -8.25
N ILE A 62 18.00 -7.16 -8.01
CA ILE A 62 16.77 -6.37 -8.24
C ILE A 62 16.25 -5.85 -6.89
N PRO A 63 15.96 -4.56 -6.69
CA PRO A 63 15.52 -4.05 -5.39
C PRO A 63 14.03 -4.34 -5.15
N VAL A 64 13.73 -5.48 -4.52
CA VAL A 64 12.38 -5.83 -4.09
C VAL A 64 12.18 -5.47 -2.61
N ALA A 65 11.18 -4.64 -2.34
CA ALA A 65 10.85 -4.24 -0.97
C ALA A 65 10.11 -5.34 -0.19
N ALA A 66 10.31 -5.40 1.12
CA ALA A 66 9.50 -6.20 2.04
C ALA A 66 8.50 -5.29 2.79
N ILE A 67 7.22 -5.62 2.69
CA ILE A 67 6.10 -4.92 3.35
C ILE A 67 5.48 -5.87 4.37
N MET A 68 5.58 -5.55 5.66
CA MET A 68 4.79 -6.21 6.70
C MET A 68 3.41 -5.57 6.74
N ASP A 69 2.36 -6.34 6.54
CA ASP A 69 0.98 -5.89 6.70
C ASP A 69 0.45 -6.36 8.05
N THR A 70 0.22 -5.40 8.95
CA THR A 70 -0.25 -5.65 10.33
C THR A 70 -1.65 -6.23 10.32
N LYS A 71 -1.98 -6.99 11.36
CA LYS A 71 -3.35 -7.44 11.55
C LYS A 71 -4.25 -6.27 11.97
N GLY A 72 -3.75 -5.42 12.87
CA GLY A 72 -4.46 -4.25 13.38
C GLY A 72 -5.57 -4.58 14.37
N PRO A 73 -6.16 -3.53 14.95
CA PRO A 73 -7.25 -3.66 15.90
C PRO A 73 -8.56 -4.01 15.16
N GLU A 74 -9.16 -5.14 15.51
CA GLU A 74 -10.42 -5.62 14.91
C GLU A 74 -11.36 -6.18 15.98
N ILE A 75 -12.66 -6.11 15.71
CA ILE A 75 -13.68 -6.77 16.52
C ILE A 75 -14.04 -8.09 15.84
N ARG A 76 -14.18 -9.15 16.63
CA ARG A 76 -14.65 -10.46 16.16
C ARG A 76 -15.70 -11.02 17.09
N ILE A 77 -16.55 -11.88 16.56
CA ILE A 77 -17.28 -12.84 17.40
C ILE A 77 -16.31 -13.92 17.92
N LYS A 78 -16.62 -14.53 19.06
CA LYS A 78 -15.84 -15.65 19.60
C LYS A 78 -16.28 -16.97 18.95
N THR A 79 -16.51 -18.01 19.74
CA THR A 79 -16.74 -19.37 19.27
C THR A 79 -18.16 -19.84 19.59
N PHE A 80 -18.72 -20.61 18.68
CA PHE A 80 -19.94 -21.39 18.88
C PHE A 80 -19.62 -22.79 19.40
N LYS A 81 -20.52 -23.35 20.20
CA LYS A 81 -20.42 -24.72 20.72
C LYS A 81 -20.18 -25.76 19.63
N ASP A 82 -20.95 -25.69 18.56
CA ASP A 82 -20.85 -26.59 17.40
C ASP A 82 -20.00 -26.01 16.25
N GLY A 83 -19.25 -24.93 16.53
CA GLY A 83 -18.35 -24.25 15.60
C GLY A 83 -19.02 -23.40 14.51
N ARG A 84 -20.32 -23.60 14.26
CA ARG A 84 -21.12 -22.82 13.31
C ARG A 84 -22.61 -22.84 13.63
N ILE A 85 -23.30 -21.83 13.15
CA ILE A 85 -24.76 -21.70 13.13
C ILE A 85 -25.23 -21.17 11.77
N GLU A 86 -26.55 -21.08 11.59
CA GLU A 86 -27.18 -20.43 10.45
C GLU A 86 -28.22 -19.46 10.98
N LEU A 87 -28.09 -18.18 10.60
CA LEU A 87 -29.03 -17.12 10.96
C LEU A 87 -29.99 -16.88 9.79
N LYS A 88 -31.28 -16.75 10.07
CA LYS A 88 -32.29 -16.42 9.06
C LYS A 88 -32.73 -14.98 9.24
N LYS A 89 -33.20 -14.39 8.14
CA LYS A 89 -33.82 -13.08 8.17
C LYS A 89 -34.96 -13.04 9.20
N ASP A 90 -35.08 -11.93 9.90
CA ASP A 90 -36.03 -11.62 10.98
C ASP A 90 -35.79 -12.38 12.30
N ASP A 91 -34.76 -13.25 12.39
CA ASP A 91 -34.37 -13.86 13.65
C ASP A 91 -33.88 -12.80 14.65
N ILE A 92 -34.06 -13.08 15.95
CA ILE A 92 -33.44 -12.30 17.02
C ILE A 92 -32.12 -12.97 17.40
N PHE A 93 -31.04 -12.21 17.32
CA PHE A 93 -29.70 -12.68 17.67
C PHE A 93 -28.99 -11.67 18.55
N THR A 94 -28.38 -12.15 19.63
CA THR A 94 -27.76 -11.29 20.65
C THR A 94 -26.24 -11.36 20.58
N LEU A 95 -25.60 -10.21 20.36
CA LEU A 95 -24.17 -10.06 20.59
C LEU A 95 -23.94 -9.68 22.05
N THR A 96 -22.98 -10.32 22.73
CA THR A 96 -22.68 -10.00 24.13
C THR A 96 -21.21 -9.78 24.38
N THR A 97 -20.88 -8.85 25.29
CA THR A 97 -19.51 -8.65 25.75
C THR A 97 -19.15 -9.54 26.94
N ALA A 98 -20.13 -10.23 27.53
CA ALA A 98 -19.89 -11.21 28.58
C ALA A 98 -19.39 -12.52 27.97
N ASP A 99 -18.47 -13.20 28.65
CA ASP A 99 -18.02 -14.52 28.21
C ASP A 99 -19.16 -15.54 28.25
N CYS A 100 -19.50 -16.06 27.08
CA CYS A 100 -20.38 -17.19 26.89
C CYS A 100 -19.96 -18.03 25.69
N GLU A 101 -20.30 -19.32 25.75
CA GLU A 101 -20.28 -20.19 24.58
C GLU A 101 -21.39 -19.75 23.62
N GLY A 102 -21.07 -19.58 22.34
CA GLY A 102 -22.06 -19.14 21.34
C GLY A 102 -23.02 -20.26 20.95
N ASP A 103 -24.28 -19.90 20.69
CA ASP A 103 -25.34 -20.76 20.17
C ASP A 103 -26.18 -20.04 19.11
N ALA A 104 -27.32 -20.61 18.73
CA ALA A 104 -28.20 -20.05 17.70
C ALA A 104 -28.88 -18.72 18.12
N THR A 105 -28.80 -18.33 19.39
CA THR A 105 -29.47 -17.15 19.94
C THR A 105 -28.48 -16.06 20.40
N ARG A 106 -27.25 -16.43 20.75
CA ARG A 106 -26.24 -15.47 21.25
C ARG A 106 -24.81 -15.86 20.94
N VAL A 107 -23.92 -14.87 20.85
CA VAL A 107 -22.46 -15.09 20.78
C VAL A 107 -21.69 -13.96 21.45
N SER A 108 -20.56 -14.32 22.06
CA SER A 108 -19.63 -13.35 22.64
C SER A 108 -18.87 -12.58 21.57
N VAL A 109 -18.49 -11.33 21.85
CA VAL A 109 -17.57 -10.54 21.02
C VAL A 109 -16.22 -10.31 21.72
N THR A 110 -15.17 -10.03 20.95
CA THR A 110 -13.83 -9.78 21.49
C THR A 110 -13.67 -8.39 22.11
N TYR A 111 -14.50 -7.42 21.73
CA TYR A 111 -14.41 -6.05 22.22
C TYR A 111 -15.36 -5.79 23.39
N ALA A 112 -14.78 -5.71 24.59
CA ALA A 112 -15.54 -5.63 25.84
C ALA A 112 -16.41 -4.36 25.99
N ASN A 113 -16.09 -3.28 25.26
CA ASN A 113 -16.82 -2.01 25.35
C ASN A 113 -17.90 -1.84 24.28
N LEU A 114 -18.13 -2.84 23.41
CA LEU A 114 -19.02 -2.69 22.25
C LEU A 114 -20.45 -2.24 22.64
N HIS A 115 -21.00 -2.77 23.73
CA HIS A 115 -22.36 -2.45 24.20
C HIS A 115 -22.54 -0.99 24.63
N ASN A 116 -21.46 -0.25 24.89
CA ASN A 116 -21.52 1.18 25.24
C ASN A 116 -21.35 2.11 24.03
N GLU A 117 -20.96 1.57 22.88
CA GLU A 117 -20.60 2.35 21.69
C GLU A 117 -21.62 2.23 20.55
N VAL A 118 -22.43 1.16 20.57
CA VAL A 118 -23.56 1.02 19.66
C VAL A 118 -24.83 1.57 20.29
N VAL A 119 -25.80 1.95 19.45
CA VAL A 119 -27.13 2.39 19.84
C VAL A 119 -28.20 1.70 18.99
N PRO A 120 -29.47 1.63 19.46
CA PRO A 120 -30.59 1.20 18.63
C PRO A 120 -30.61 1.91 17.27
N GLY A 121 -30.79 1.14 16.20
CA GLY A 121 -30.73 1.62 14.82
C GLY A 121 -29.37 1.50 14.14
N ASN A 122 -28.28 1.17 14.86
CA ASN A 122 -27.01 0.84 14.21
C ASN A 122 -27.07 -0.52 13.53
N HIS A 123 -26.33 -0.63 12.42
CA HIS A 123 -26.08 -1.90 11.74
C HIS A 123 -24.74 -2.48 12.21
N ILE A 124 -24.72 -3.77 12.51
CA ILE A 124 -23.53 -4.55 12.83
C ILE A 124 -23.38 -5.61 11.75
N LEU A 125 -22.34 -5.44 10.94
CA LEU A 125 -21.99 -6.32 9.85
C LEU A 125 -21.04 -7.40 10.35
N VAL A 126 -21.33 -8.66 10.02
CA VAL A 126 -20.53 -9.82 10.46
C VAL A 126 -20.06 -10.62 9.25
N ASP A 127 -18.83 -11.13 9.32
CA ASP A 127 -18.18 -11.91 8.25
C ASP A 127 -18.06 -11.09 6.96
N ASP A 128 -17.37 -9.95 7.06
CA ASP A 128 -17.11 -9.02 5.95
C ASP A 128 -18.39 -8.55 5.23
N GLY A 129 -19.45 -8.32 6.01
CA GLY A 129 -20.75 -7.86 5.52
C GLY A 129 -21.67 -8.94 4.98
N LEU A 130 -21.32 -10.23 5.13
CA LEU A 130 -22.21 -11.34 4.75
C LEU A 130 -23.52 -11.31 5.55
N ILE A 131 -23.43 -11.05 6.86
CA ILE A 131 -24.58 -10.99 7.77
C ILE A 131 -24.75 -9.55 8.23
N ASP A 132 -26.00 -9.08 8.26
CA ASP A 132 -26.37 -7.74 8.71
C ASP A 132 -27.34 -7.83 9.90
N LEU A 133 -26.92 -7.27 11.04
CA LEU A 133 -27.66 -7.25 12.29
C LEU A 133 -28.06 -5.82 12.63
N LEU A 134 -29.36 -5.55 12.72
CA LEU A 134 -29.90 -4.26 13.15
C LEU A 134 -30.10 -4.25 14.67
N VAL A 135 -29.38 -3.37 15.37
CA VAL A 135 -29.50 -3.22 16.84
C VAL A 135 -30.89 -2.72 17.21
N GLN A 136 -31.63 -3.50 18.00
CA GLN A 136 -32.96 -3.16 18.48
C GLN A 136 -32.90 -2.49 19.86
N GLU A 137 -32.15 -3.08 20.79
CA GLU A 137 -32.02 -2.60 22.16
C GLU A 137 -30.72 -3.10 22.80
N ILE A 138 -30.31 -2.40 23.85
CA ILE A 138 -29.13 -2.74 24.65
C ILE A 138 -29.58 -2.99 26.08
N LYS A 139 -29.31 -4.21 26.57
CA LYS A 139 -29.68 -4.69 27.91
C LYS A 139 -28.41 -5.05 28.68
N GLY A 140 -27.81 -4.06 29.34
CA GLY A 140 -26.53 -4.24 30.02
C GLY A 140 -25.43 -4.61 29.02
N GLN A 141 -24.94 -5.85 29.08
CA GLN A 141 -23.91 -6.37 28.17
C GLN A 141 -24.48 -7.13 26.96
N GLU A 142 -25.80 -7.12 26.78
CA GLU A 142 -26.49 -7.79 25.67
C GLU A 142 -26.96 -6.75 24.63
N ILE A 143 -26.51 -6.93 23.40
CA ILE A 143 -26.89 -6.12 22.23
C ILE A 143 -27.85 -6.99 21.42
N VAL A 144 -29.15 -6.74 21.61
CA VAL A 144 -30.22 -7.52 20.98
C VAL A 144 -30.42 -6.98 19.57
N CYS A 145 -30.25 -7.84 18.57
CA CYS A 145 -30.34 -7.45 17.17
C CYS A 145 -31.43 -8.25 16.43
N THR A 146 -31.96 -7.67 15.38
CA THR A 146 -32.74 -8.37 14.36
C THR A 146 -31.86 -8.64 13.16
N VAL A 147 -31.91 -9.86 12.63
CA VAL A 147 -31.15 -10.24 11.44
C VAL A 147 -31.84 -9.68 10.19
N GLU A 148 -31.24 -8.67 9.54
CA GLU A 148 -31.75 -8.11 8.28
C GLU A 148 -31.34 -8.96 7.08
N ASN A 149 -30.08 -9.43 7.09
CA ASN A 149 -29.54 -10.39 6.13
C ASN A 149 -28.87 -11.55 6.86
N GLY A 150 -29.40 -12.75 6.67
CA GLY A 150 -28.92 -13.97 7.30
C GLY A 150 -27.89 -14.73 6.47
N GLY A 151 -27.35 -15.80 7.05
CA GLY A 151 -26.36 -16.64 6.40
C GLY A 151 -25.66 -17.60 7.37
N PRO A 152 -24.74 -18.43 6.86
CA PRO A 152 -23.89 -19.26 7.70
C PRO A 152 -22.93 -18.38 8.51
N LEU A 153 -22.84 -18.63 9.82
CA LEU A 153 -21.92 -17.94 10.71
C LEU A 153 -21.05 -18.96 11.46
N SER A 154 -19.73 -18.76 11.45
CA SER A 154 -18.79 -19.66 12.14
C SER A 154 -17.94 -18.89 13.15
N ASN A 155 -17.01 -19.60 13.82
CA ASN A 155 -16.13 -18.98 14.81
C ASN A 155 -15.29 -17.82 14.25
N ASN A 156 -14.96 -16.86 15.12
CA ASN A 156 -13.95 -15.83 14.87
C ASN A 156 -14.19 -14.99 13.62
N LYS A 157 -15.44 -14.71 13.25
CA LYS A 157 -15.74 -13.80 12.12
C LYS A 157 -15.61 -12.34 12.53
N SER A 158 -15.20 -11.50 11.57
CA SER A 158 -15.06 -10.05 11.70
C SER A 158 -16.39 -9.40 12.04
N ILE A 159 -16.33 -8.31 12.78
CA ILE A 159 -17.43 -7.39 13.04
C ILE A 159 -17.01 -6.00 12.52
N ASN A 160 -17.89 -5.39 11.75
CA ASN A 160 -17.79 -4.01 11.27
C ASN A 160 -19.06 -3.26 11.69
N ILE A 161 -18.92 -2.01 12.15
CA ILE A 161 -20.06 -1.19 12.57
C ILE A 161 -20.00 0.14 11.80
N PRO A 162 -20.64 0.22 10.62
CA PRO A 162 -20.66 1.43 9.80
C PRO A 162 -21.19 2.64 10.59
N ASP A 163 -20.64 3.81 10.28
CA ASP A 163 -21.07 5.10 10.84
C ASP A 163 -20.99 5.24 12.38
N VAL A 164 -20.23 4.37 13.05
CA VAL A 164 -19.99 4.42 14.51
C VAL A 164 -18.51 4.61 14.81
N HIS A 165 -18.20 5.54 15.70
CA HIS A 165 -16.84 5.78 16.19
C HIS A 165 -16.48 4.78 17.29
N ILE A 166 -15.72 3.74 16.92
CA ILE A 166 -15.28 2.70 17.85
C ILE A 166 -13.97 3.11 18.55
N LEU A 167 -13.89 3.02 19.88
CA LEU A 167 -12.69 3.38 20.64
C LEU A 167 -11.69 2.23 20.75
N LEU A 168 -11.33 1.64 19.60
CA LEU A 168 -10.22 0.68 19.53
C LEU A 168 -8.87 1.39 19.67
N PRO A 169 -7.89 0.78 20.37
CA PRO A 169 -6.52 1.29 20.41
C PRO A 169 -5.90 1.23 19.00
N SER A 170 -4.93 2.10 18.74
CA SER A 170 -4.16 2.12 17.49
C SER A 170 -3.27 0.88 17.30
N LEU A 171 -2.80 0.30 18.42
CA LEU A 171 -1.92 -0.87 18.46
C LEU A 171 -2.41 -1.90 19.46
N THR A 172 -2.51 -3.16 19.04
CA THR A 172 -2.64 -4.30 19.94
C THR A 172 -1.27 -4.75 20.45
N GLU A 173 -1.21 -5.54 21.53
CA GLU A 173 0.06 -6.14 22.00
C GLU A 173 0.69 -7.04 20.93
N LYS A 174 -0.13 -7.74 20.16
CA LYS A 174 0.33 -8.52 19.00
C LYS A 174 0.96 -7.61 17.93
N ASP A 175 0.34 -6.47 17.61
CA ASP A 175 0.91 -5.54 16.64
C ASP A 175 2.26 -5.00 17.13
N LYS A 176 2.41 -4.73 18.43
CA LYS A 176 3.71 -4.31 19.00
C LYS A 176 4.80 -5.36 18.82
N GLU A 177 4.49 -6.63 19.06
CA GLU A 177 5.39 -7.76 18.82
C GLU A 177 5.74 -7.92 17.34
N ASP A 178 4.73 -7.81 16.46
CA ASP A 178 4.91 -7.87 15.00
C ASP A 178 5.80 -6.71 14.52
N LEU A 179 5.59 -5.48 15.00
CA LEU A 179 6.42 -4.32 14.66
C LEU A 179 7.87 -4.49 15.13
N LYS A 180 8.09 -5.02 16.33
CA LYS A 180 9.44 -5.33 16.82
C LYS A 180 10.14 -6.35 15.92
N PHE A 181 9.43 -7.42 15.53
CA PHE A 181 9.94 -8.39 14.56
C PHE A 181 10.29 -7.73 13.22
N ALA A 182 9.50 -6.76 12.76
CA ALA A 182 9.77 -6.02 11.52
C ALA A 182 11.10 -5.26 11.58
N VAL A 183 11.38 -4.63 12.73
CA VAL A 183 12.62 -3.88 12.98
C VAL A 183 13.83 -4.82 13.02
N GLU A 184 13.75 -5.88 13.82
CA GLU A 184 14.82 -6.88 13.96
C GLU A 184 15.20 -7.53 12.63
N ASN A 185 14.24 -7.63 11.70
CA ASN A 185 14.42 -8.30 10.42
C ASN A 185 14.56 -7.35 9.21
N ASP A 186 14.78 -6.05 9.42
CA ASP A 186 15.00 -5.05 8.38
C ASP A 186 13.90 -5.03 7.29
N PHE A 187 12.63 -4.99 7.72
CA PHE A 187 11.54 -4.68 6.79
C PHE A 187 11.68 -3.24 6.25
N ASP A 188 11.18 -3.03 5.04
CA ASP A 188 11.25 -1.74 4.37
C ASP A 188 10.03 -0.87 4.73
N PHE A 189 8.86 -1.51 4.85
CA PHE A 189 7.57 -0.88 5.13
C PHE A 189 6.74 -1.65 6.15
N ILE A 190 5.92 -0.90 6.90
CA ILE A 190 4.74 -1.39 7.61
C ILE A 190 3.50 -0.88 6.86
N ALA A 191 2.57 -1.77 6.52
CA ALA A 191 1.21 -1.41 6.15
C ALA A 191 0.33 -1.55 7.41
N ALA A 192 -0.12 -0.41 7.95
CA ALA A 192 -0.89 -0.30 9.17
C ALA A 192 -2.38 -0.43 8.85
N SER A 193 -3.03 -1.45 9.41
CA SER A 193 -4.46 -1.74 9.23
C SER A 193 -5.32 -0.84 10.12
N PHE A 194 -6.55 -0.57 9.68
CA PHE A 194 -7.59 0.18 10.39
C PHE A 194 -7.15 1.58 10.87
N VAL A 195 -6.31 2.27 10.08
CA VAL A 195 -5.89 3.65 10.41
C VAL A 195 -7.05 4.61 10.17
N ARG A 196 -7.42 5.36 11.23
CA ARG A 196 -8.58 6.25 11.24
C ARG A 196 -8.23 7.71 11.41
N LYS A 197 -7.07 8.01 11.99
CA LYS A 197 -6.63 9.36 12.34
C LYS A 197 -5.11 9.46 12.35
N ALA A 198 -4.59 10.68 12.34
CA ALA A 198 -3.14 10.91 12.35
C ALA A 198 -2.45 10.29 13.58
N SER A 199 -3.09 10.34 14.76
CA SER A 199 -2.50 9.82 15.99
C SER A 199 -2.22 8.31 15.94
N ASP A 200 -3.01 7.52 15.19
CA ASP A 200 -2.76 6.09 15.03
C ASP A 200 -1.40 5.85 14.34
N VAL A 201 -1.06 6.70 13.37
CA VAL A 201 0.22 6.64 12.64
C VAL A 201 1.38 7.12 13.53
N GLU A 202 1.13 8.14 14.35
CA GLU A 202 2.09 8.69 15.30
C GLU A 202 2.45 7.68 16.40
N ASP A 203 1.46 6.93 16.90
CA ASP A 203 1.68 5.85 17.87
C ASP A 203 2.56 4.74 17.28
N ILE A 204 2.27 4.31 16.06
CA ILE A 204 3.11 3.33 15.33
C ILE A 204 4.52 3.88 15.11
N ARG A 205 4.65 5.15 14.75
CA ARG A 205 5.95 5.81 14.57
C ARG A 205 6.74 5.84 15.87
N ALA A 206 6.10 6.21 16.97
CA ALA A 206 6.73 6.25 18.30
C ALA A 206 7.23 4.86 18.69
N TRP A 207 6.40 3.84 18.55
CA TRP A 207 6.79 2.45 18.85
C TRP A 207 7.94 1.94 17.97
N LEU A 208 7.90 2.23 16.66
CA LEU A 208 9.00 1.89 15.75
C LEU A 208 10.29 2.58 16.18
N ASN A 209 10.24 3.86 16.56
CA ASN A 209 11.42 4.59 17.02
C ASN A 209 11.98 4.00 18.32
N GLU A 210 11.12 3.64 19.29
CA GLU A 210 11.53 2.96 20.52
C GLU A 210 12.25 1.63 20.24
N CYS A 211 11.84 0.92 19.18
CA CYS A 211 12.48 -0.31 18.74
C CYS A 211 13.75 -0.12 17.88
N GLY A 212 14.12 1.12 17.51
CA GLY A 212 15.24 1.41 16.59
C GLY A 212 14.91 1.28 15.09
N GLY A 213 13.62 1.42 14.76
CA GLY A 213 13.03 1.27 13.42
C GLY A 213 12.79 2.57 12.67
N GLU A 214 13.51 3.66 12.95
CA GLU A 214 13.20 5.02 12.47
C GLU A 214 13.21 5.12 10.94
N LYS A 215 13.94 4.22 10.27
CA LYS A 215 14.05 4.15 8.80
C LYS A 215 12.94 3.34 8.14
N ILE A 216 12.08 2.64 8.88
CA ILE A 216 10.95 1.90 8.32
C ILE A 216 9.84 2.89 7.96
N ARG A 217 9.19 2.67 6.82
CA ARG A 217 8.16 3.57 6.29
C ARG A 217 6.76 3.04 6.63
N ILE A 218 5.85 3.93 6.97
CA ILE A 218 4.47 3.56 7.33
C ILE A 218 3.51 3.86 6.17
N ILE A 219 2.76 2.85 5.76
CA ILE A 219 1.68 2.93 4.77
C ILE A 219 0.37 2.78 5.53
N SER A 220 -0.46 3.81 5.57
CA SER A 220 -1.76 3.73 6.26
C SER A 220 -2.81 3.11 5.35
N LYS A 221 -3.47 2.05 5.80
CA LYS A 221 -4.59 1.43 5.09
C LYS A 221 -5.87 2.15 5.48
N ILE A 222 -6.57 2.70 4.49
CA ILE A 222 -7.86 3.38 4.67
C ILE A 222 -8.96 2.38 4.37
N GLU A 223 -9.70 2.01 5.41
CA GLU A 223 -10.60 0.85 5.43
C GLU A 223 -12.02 1.21 5.91
N ASN A 224 -12.23 2.43 6.42
CA ASN A 224 -13.53 2.87 6.90
C ASN A 224 -13.78 4.36 6.65
N ARG A 225 -14.98 4.82 7.03
CA ARG A 225 -15.42 6.21 6.86
C ARG A 225 -14.53 7.21 7.60
N GLU A 226 -14.19 6.94 8.85
CA GLU A 226 -13.38 7.85 9.66
C GLU A 226 -12.00 8.10 9.04
N GLY A 227 -11.33 7.05 8.53
CA GLY A 227 -10.06 7.20 7.82
C GLY A 227 -10.19 7.98 6.50
N VAL A 228 -11.34 7.89 5.83
CA VAL A 228 -11.65 8.71 4.64
C VAL A 228 -11.84 10.18 5.00
N ASP A 229 -12.55 10.46 6.08
CA ASP A 229 -12.84 11.83 6.53
C ASP A 229 -11.58 12.53 7.05
N ASN A 230 -10.70 11.79 7.73
CA ASN A 230 -9.41 12.27 8.25
C ASN A 230 -8.25 12.09 7.26
N LEU A 231 -8.52 11.82 5.98
CA LEU A 231 -7.50 11.47 4.99
C LEU A 231 -6.34 12.48 4.90
N ALA A 232 -6.61 13.79 5.02
CA ALA A 232 -5.60 14.82 4.86
C ALA A 232 -4.52 14.76 5.98
N GLU A 233 -4.95 14.60 7.23
CA GLU A 233 -4.04 14.50 8.37
C GLU A 233 -3.31 13.15 8.40
N ILE A 234 -3.98 12.06 8.02
CA ILE A 234 -3.34 10.74 7.87
C ILE A 234 -2.26 10.82 6.80
N ILE A 235 -2.57 11.37 5.61
CA ILE A 235 -1.58 11.57 4.55
C ILE A 235 -0.40 12.37 5.08
N ALA A 236 -0.60 13.40 5.92
CA ALA A 236 0.51 14.19 6.47
C ALA A 236 1.43 13.34 7.38
N ALA A 237 0.87 12.50 8.25
CA ALA A 237 1.60 11.66 9.20
C ALA A 237 2.26 10.40 8.57
N SER A 238 1.73 9.89 7.46
CA SER A 238 2.20 8.62 6.85
C SER A 238 3.34 8.80 5.85
N ASP A 239 4.01 7.71 5.45
CA ASP A 239 4.94 7.71 4.30
C ASP A 239 4.26 7.31 2.98
N GLY A 240 3.05 6.75 3.05
CA GLY A 240 2.21 6.34 1.92
C GLY A 240 0.81 5.94 2.39
N VAL A 241 -0.09 5.67 1.45
CA VAL A 241 -1.46 5.23 1.74
C VAL A 241 -1.81 4.00 0.91
N MET A 242 -2.63 3.11 1.48
CA MET A 242 -3.24 2.00 0.76
C MET A 242 -4.76 2.17 0.75
N VAL A 243 -5.34 2.13 -0.44
CA VAL A 243 -6.79 2.09 -0.67
C VAL A 243 -7.22 0.63 -0.66
N ALA A 244 -7.76 0.17 0.47
CA ALA A 244 -8.19 -1.21 0.69
C ALA A 244 -9.69 -1.34 0.38
N ARG A 245 -10.00 -1.60 -0.89
CA ARG A 245 -11.36 -1.47 -1.45
C ARG A 245 -12.35 -2.52 -0.93
N GLY A 246 -11.86 -3.72 -0.63
CA GLY A 246 -12.63 -4.80 -0.02
C GLY A 246 -13.14 -4.37 1.35
N ASP A 247 -12.23 -4.03 2.25
CA ASP A 247 -12.56 -3.56 3.61
C ASP A 247 -13.42 -2.29 3.58
N LEU A 248 -13.06 -1.32 2.73
CA LEU A 248 -13.83 -0.09 2.55
C LEU A 248 -15.25 -0.36 2.05
N GLY A 249 -15.43 -1.34 1.17
CA GLY A 249 -16.73 -1.71 0.62
C GLY A 249 -17.64 -2.46 1.60
N VAL A 250 -17.11 -2.90 2.74
CA VAL A 250 -17.91 -3.43 3.86
C VAL A 250 -18.55 -2.27 4.62
N GLU A 251 -17.79 -1.20 4.89
CA GLU A 251 -18.27 -0.09 5.73
C GLU A 251 -18.89 1.08 4.96
N ILE A 252 -18.58 1.22 3.68
CA ILE A 252 -19.04 2.32 2.83
C ILE A 252 -19.83 1.73 1.66
N PRO A 253 -20.96 2.36 1.25
CA PRO A 253 -21.71 1.92 0.10
C PRO A 253 -20.84 1.73 -1.15
N ALA A 254 -20.97 0.58 -1.81
CA ALA A 254 -20.09 0.17 -2.90
C ALA A 254 -20.01 1.20 -4.05
N GLN A 255 -21.09 1.93 -4.32
CA GLN A 255 -21.12 2.99 -5.34
C GLN A 255 -20.27 4.23 -5.00
N GLU A 256 -19.94 4.45 -3.73
CA GLU A 256 -19.06 5.54 -3.29
C GLU A 256 -17.57 5.17 -3.40
N VAL A 257 -17.23 3.88 -3.26
CA VAL A 257 -15.84 3.40 -3.22
C VAL A 257 -15.01 3.86 -4.42
N PRO A 258 -15.47 3.79 -5.69
CA PRO A 258 -14.71 4.30 -6.83
C PRO A 258 -14.44 5.81 -6.77
N ILE A 259 -15.36 6.59 -6.19
CA ILE A 259 -15.22 8.04 -6.03
C ILE A 259 -14.14 8.33 -4.97
N LEU A 260 -14.19 7.62 -3.85
CA LEU A 260 -13.23 7.76 -2.75
C LEU A 260 -11.83 7.30 -3.16
N GLN A 261 -11.71 6.20 -3.92
CA GLN A 261 -10.45 5.76 -4.51
C GLN A 261 -9.77 6.90 -5.29
N LYS A 262 -10.50 7.55 -6.21
CA LYS A 262 -9.97 8.66 -7.02
C LYS A 262 -9.49 9.82 -6.15
N LYS A 263 -10.29 10.19 -5.13
CA LYS A 263 -9.94 11.25 -4.18
C LYS A 263 -8.67 10.92 -3.40
N MET A 264 -8.58 9.70 -2.85
CA MET A 264 -7.42 9.21 -2.10
C MET A 264 -6.16 9.19 -2.95
N ILE A 265 -6.21 8.57 -4.13
CA ILE A 265 -5.07 8.49 -5.05
C ILE A 265 -4.56 9.89 -5.40
N LYS A 266 -5.47 10.83 -5.74
CA LYS A 266 -5.11 12.21 -6.08
C LYS A 266 -4.45 12.92 -4.88
N ALA A 267 -5.07 12.88 -3.70
CA ALA A 267 -4.58 13.56 -2.51
C ALA A 267 -3.19 13.03 -2.10
N THR A 268 -3.00 11.71 -2.04
CA THR A 268 -1.72 11.09 -1.66
C THR A 268 -0.63 11.37 -2.69
N THR A 269 -0.98 11.33 -3.98
CA THR A 269 -0.05 11.66 -5.06
C THR A 269 0.37 13.12 -4.97
N MET A 270 -0.55 14.07 -4.77
CA MET A 270 -0.21 15.50 -4.63
C MET A 270 0.75 15.76 -3.46
N ALA A 271 0.62 15.00 -2.37
CA ALA A 271 1.55 15.04 -1.23
C ALA A 271 2.94 14.44 -1.53
N GLY A 272 3.17 13.92 -2.74
CA GLY A 272 4.43 13.28 -3.13
C GLY A 272 4.67 11.94 -2.44
N LYS A 273 3.61 11.25 -2.01
CA LYS A 273 3.68 9.96 -1.31
C LYS A 273 3.14 8.85 -2.22
N PRO A 274 3.71 7.63 -2.16
CA PRO A 274 3.19 6.47 -2.88
C PRO A 274 1.78 6.11 -2.38
N VAL A 275 0.93 5.71 -3.32
CA VAL A 275 -0.42 5.18 -3.05
C VAL A 275 -0.57 3.81 -3.68
N ILE A 276 -1.11 2.86 -2.91
CA ILE A 276 -1.35 1.48 -3.33
C ILE A 276 -2.86 1.29 -3.50
N THR A 277 -3.28 0.79 -4.67
CA THR A 277 -4.65 0.28 -4.84
C THR A 277 -4.64 -1.22 -4.59
N ALA A 278 -5.43 -1.66 -3.62
CA ALA A 278 -5.38 -3.01 -3.06
C ALA A 278 -6.76 -3.69 -3.05
N THR A 279 -6.73 -5.02 -2.92
CA THR A 279 -7.89 -5.96 -2.89
C THR A 279 -8.72 -5.95 -4.17
N GLN A 280 -9.49 -7.01 -4.45
CA GLN A 280 -10.41 -7.11 -5.60
C GLN A 280 -9.78 -6.76 -6.97
N MET A 281 -8.48 -7.00 -7.17
CA MET A 281 -7.82 -6.64 -8.43
C MET A 281 -8.07 -7.71 -9.50
N LEU A 282 -7.52 -8.91 -9.32
CA LEU A 282 -7.63 -10.03 -10.26
C LEU A 282 -8.13 -11.30 -9.54
N ASP A 283 -9.03 -11.16 -8.56
CA ASP A 283 -9.45 -12.20 -7.62
C ASP A 283 -9.91 -13.51 -8.30
N SER A 284 -10.54 -13.42 -9.46
CA SER A 284 -10.93 -14.59 -10.26
C SER A 284 -9.75 -15.48 -10.63
N MET A 285 -8.53 -14.93 -10.68
CA MET A 285 -7.30 -15.65 -10.98
C MET A 285 -6.77 -16.52 -9.85
N ILE A 286 -7.34 -16.43 -8.64
CA ILE A 286 -7.14 -17.45 -7.61
C ILE A 286 -7.53 -18.83 -8.16
N ARG A 287 -8.61 -18.87 -8.97
CA ARG A 287 -9.21 -20.10 -9.50
C ARG A 287 -9.01 -20.30 -10.99
N ASN A 288 -8.81 -19.22 -11.75
CA ASN A 288 -8.80 -19.23 -13.22
C ASN A 288 -7.48 -18.74 -13.80
N PRO A 289 -7.04 -19.25 -14.97
CA PRO A 289 -5.78 -18.84 -15.58
C PRO A 289 -5.83 -17.46 -16.27
N ARG A 290 -7.01 -16.83 -16.33
CA ARG A 290 -7.20 -15.52 -16.98
C ARG A 290 -8.19 -14.69 -16.17
N PRO A 291 -7.98 -13.37 -16.06
CA PRO A 291 -8.91 -12.49 -15.38
C PRO A 291 -10.14 -12.21 -16.25
N THR A 292 -11.18 -11.70 -15.62
CA THR A 292 -12.36 -11.18 -16.31
C THR A 292 -12.06 -9.83 -16.96
N ARG A 293 -12.90 -9.42 -17.92
CA ARG A 293 -12.80 -8.07 -18.52
C ARG A 293 -13.07 -6.96 -17.49
N ALA A 294 -13.92 -7.23 -16.50
CA ALA A 294 -14.24 -6.28 -15.44
C ALA A 294 -13.00 -6.00 -14.57
N GLU A 295 -12.29 -7.05 -14.15
CA GLU A 295 -11.04 -6.94 -13.38
C GLU A 295 -9.93 -6.21 -14.15
N VAL A 296 -9.76 -6.53 -15.45
CA VAL A 296 -8.79 -5.82 -16.31
C VAL A 296 -9.14 -4.34 -16.41
N SER A 297 -10.43 -4.01 -16.59
CA SER A 297 -10.91 -2.62 -16.61
C SER A 297 -10.66 -1.91 -15.28
N ASP A 298 -10.87 -2.59 -14.16
CA ASP A 298 -10.67 -2.05 -12.82
C ASP A 298 -9.19 -1.75 -12.52
N VAL A 299 -8.28 -2.69 -12.82
CA VAL A 299 -6.83 -2.47 -12.76
C VAL A 299 -6.41 -1.29 -13.64
N ALA A 300 -6.90 -1.22 -14.88
CA ALA A 300 -6.59 -0.13 -15.80
C ALA A 300 -7.07 1.23 -15.26
N ASN A 301 -8.26 1.28 -14.65
CA ASN A 301 -8.78 2.50 -14.03
C ASN A 301 -7.94 2.95 -12.84
N ALA A 302 -7.45 2.04 -11.99
CA ALA A 302 -6.52 2.39 -10.92
C ALA A 302 -5.24 3.05 -11.46
N VAL A 303 -4.73 2.57 -12.61
CA VAL A 303 -3.59 3.20 -13.32
C VAL A 303 -3.97 4.57 -13.87
N PHE A 304 -5.14 4.71 -14.51
CA PHE A 304 -5.61 6.00 -15.03
C PHE A 304 -5.83 7.04 -13.94
N ASP A 305 -6.27 6.61 -12.75
CA ASP A 305 -6.44 7.45 -11.57
C ASP A 305 -5.09 7.94 -11.01
N GLY A 306 -4.00 7.28 -11.39
CA GLY A 306 -2.64 7.68 -11.04
C GLY A 306 -2.07 6.93 -9.84
N THR A 307 -2.54 5.71 -9.56
CA THR A 307 -1.98 4.88 -8.48
C THR A 307 -0.47 4.68 -8.63
N SER A 308 0.27 4.59 -7.52
CA SER A 308 1.70 4.27 -7.58
C SER A 308 1.93 2.77 -7.73
N CYS A 309 1.09 1.98 -7.05
CA CYS A 309 1.15 0.54 -7.06
C CYS A 309 -0.23 -0.08 -7.24
N VAL A 310 -0.23 -1.29 -7.79
CA VAL A 310 -1.33 -2.25 -7.76
C VAL A 310 -0.88 -3.49 -6.98
N MET A 311 -1.79 -4.09 -6.20
CA MET A 311 -1.45 -5.17 -5.28
C MET A 311 -2.27 -6.44 -5.51
N LEU A 312 -1.58 -7.57 -5.66
CA LEU A 312 -2.17 -8.91 -5.67
C LEU A 312 -2.19 -9.49 -4.25
N SER A 313 -3.32 -10.05 -3.86
CA SER A 313 -3.60 -10.61 -2.55
C SER A 313 -3.62 -12.14 -2.62
N GLY A 314 -4.81 -12.76 -2.64
CA GLY A 314 -4.96 -14.21 -2.71
C GLY A 314 -4.43 -14.78 -4.02
N GLU A 315 -4.44 -13.99 -5.09
CA GLU A 315 -3.99 -14.39 -6.43
C GLU A 315 -2.57 -14.95 -6.43
N THR A 316 -1.65 -14.32 -5.68
CA THR A 316 -0.27 -14.78 -5.55
C THR A 316 -0.01 -15.59 -4.29
N ALA A 317 -0.75 -15.33 -3.20
CA ALA A 317 -0.50 -15.98 -1.93
C ALA A 317 -0.94 -17.45 -1.91
N SER A 318 -2.14 -17.75 -2.42
CA SER A 318 -2.77 -19.08 -2.36
C SER A 318 -3.45 -19.51 -3.66
N GLY A 319 -3.40 -18.67 -4.69
CA GLY A 319 -4.00 -18.92 -5.99
C GLY A 319 -3.31 -20.03 -6.79
N LYS A 320 -4.06 -20.62 -7.73
CA LYS A 320 -3.57 -21.66 -8.64
C LYS A 320 -2.63 -21.13 -9.73
N TYR A 321 -2.71 -19.83 -10.05
CA TYR A 321 -2.04 -19.19 -11.18
C TYR A 321 -1.26 -17.94 -10.76
N PRO A 322 -0.33 -18.04 -9.79
CA PRO A 322 0.33 -16.88 -9.20
C PRO A 322 1.22 -16.13 -10.20
N ILE A 323 1.87 -16.83 -11.13
CA ILE A 323 2.75 -16.19 -12.13
C ILE A 323 1.92 -15.51 -13.21
N GLU A 324 0.89 -16.18 -13.71
CA GLU A 324 -0.02 -15.67 -14.71
C GLU A 324 -0.79 -14.44 -14.19
N ALA A 325 -1.12 -14.40 -12.89
CA ALA A 325 -1.71 -13.22 -12.26
C ALA A 325 -0.77 -12.01 -12.31
N VAL A 326 0.52 -12.20 -12.03
CA VAL A 326 1.53 -11.12 -12.16
C VAL A 326 1.67 -10.70 -13.62
N GLU A 327 1.78 -11.65 -14.56
CA GLU A 327 1.89 -11.34 -15.99
C GLU A 327 0.68 -10.59 -16.53
N ALA A 328 -0.54 -10.99 -16.14
CA ALA A 328 -1.77 -10.30 -16.48
C ALA A 328 -1.81 -8.88 -15.90
N MET A 329 -1.37 -8.70 -14.65
CA MET A 329 -1.22 -7.39 -14.02
C MET A 329 -0.22 -6.51 -14.80
N VAL A 330 0.95 -7.06 -15.16
CA VAL A 330 1.96 -6.35 -15.95
C VAL A 330 1.41 -5.90 -17.30
N SER A 331 0.79 -6.81 -18.05
CA SER A 331 0.26 -6.51 -19.38
C SER A 331 -0.84 -5.46 -19.31
N THR A 332 -1.72 -5.52 -18.31
CA THR A 332 -2.79 -4.53 -18.11
C THR A 332 -2.22 -3.17 -17.77
N VAL A 333 -1.27 -3.11 -16.83
CA VAL A 333 -0.60 -1.86 -16.45
C VAL A 333 0.09 -1.23 -17.65
N LYS A 334 0.87 -2.00 -18.42
CA LYS A 334 1.58 -1.49 -19.61
C LYS A 334 0.62 -0.96 -20.68
N ALA A 335 -0.47 -1.68 -20.93
CA ALA A 335 -1.49 -1.23 -21.87
C ALA A 335 -2.10 0.11 -21.43
N ALA A 336 -2.48 0.23 -20.15
CA ALA A 336 -3.05 1.46 -19.60
C ALA A 336 -2.03 2.61 -19.64
N GLU A 337 -0.77 2.38 -19.25
CA GLU A 337 0.28 3.39 -19.30
C GLU A 337 0.55 3.91 -20.71
N SER A 338 0.52 3.03 -21.72
CA SER A 338 0.74 3.40 -23.12
C SER A 338 -0.35 4.31 -23.68
N ALA A 339 -1.56 4.27 -23.09
CA ALA A 339 -2.70 5.11 -23.48
C ALA A 339 -2.70 6.48 -22.80
N ILE A 340 -1.79 6.74 -21.85
CA ILE A 340 -1.75 8.01 -21.12
C ILE A 340 -0.83 9.02 -21.83
N ASN A 341 -1.39 10.17 -22.22
CA ASN A 341 -0.60 11.34 -22.58
C ASN A 341 -0.07 12.05 -21.32
N TYR A 342 1.03 11.56 -20.76
CA TYR A 342 1.63 12.08 -19.53
C TYR A 342 1.97 13.56 -19.60
N TRP A 343 2.57 13.99 -20.71
CA TRP A 343 2.92 15.40 -20.88
C TRP A 343 1.70 16.31 -21.08
N GLY A 344 0.64 15.80 -21.71
CA GLY A 344 -0.66 16.48 -21.76
C GLY A 344 -1.24 16.68 -20.35
N ARG A 345 -1.30 15.60 -19.55
CA ARG A 345 -1.75 15.67 -18.15
C ARG A 345 -0.87 16.61 -17.31
N PHE A 346 0.44 16.56 -17.47
CA PHE A 346 1.37 17.44 -16.75
C PHE A 346 1.06 18.92 -17.04
N ARG A 347 0.88 19.29 -18.32
CA ARG A 347 0.52 20.66 -18.72
C ARG A 347 -0.83 21.13 -18.16
N GLU A 348 -1.83 20.27 -18.15
CA GLU A 348 -3.15 20.57 -17.56
C GLU A 348 -3.06 20.82 -16.04
N HIS A 349 -2.16 20.10 -15.36
CA HIS A 349 -1.95 20.21 -13.92
C HIS A 349 -1.00 21.35 -13.51
N SER A 350 -0.21 21.91 -14.43
CA SER A 350 0.68 23.05 -14.18
C SER A 350 -0.05 24.32 -13.70
N LEU A 351 -1.38 24.35 -13.83
CA LEU A 351 -2.26 25.45 -13.43
C LEU A 351 -2.84 25.31 -12.02
N GLN A 352 -2.54 24.23 -11.28
CA GLN A 352 -3.08 24.05 -9.92
C GLN A 352 -2.22 24.77 -8.85
N PRO A 353 -2.85 25.45 -7.88
CA PRO A 353 -2.14 26.18 -6.83
C PRO A 353 -1.52 25.19 -5.84
N GLY A 354 -0.20 25.00 -5.91
CA GLY A 354 0.52 24.08 -5.02
C GLY A 354 2.05 24.22 -5.03
N VAL A 355 2.60 25.19 -5.77
CA VAL A 355 4.03 25.52 -5.67
C VAL A 355 4.22 26.45 -4.48
N SER A 356 4.36 25.88 -3.29
CA SER A 356 4.54 26.64 -2.04
C SER A 356 5.98 26.63 -1.53
N THR A 357 6.84 25.76 -2.07
CA THR A 357 8.21 25.58 -1.59
C THR A 357 9.25 25.61 -2.72
N ILE A 358 10.53 25.83 -2.37
CA ILE A 358 11.67 25.72 -3.29
C ILE A 358 11.70 24.33 -3.94
N ASN A 359 11.44 23.28 -3.15
CA ASN A 359 11.40 21.91 -3.65
C ASN A 359 10.35 21.77 -4.75
N ASP A 360 9.14 22.32 -4.55
CA ASP A 360 8.07 22.24 -5.53
C ASP A 360 8.44 22.95 -6.83
N ALA A 361 9.00 24.15 -6.73
CA ALA A 361 9.38 24.95 -7.88
C ALA A 361 10.46 24.25 -8.72
N ILE A 362 11.50 23.72 -8.07
CA ILE A 362 12.62 23.06 -8.74
C ILE A 362 12.21 21.74 -9.36
N THR A 363 11.41 20.94 -8.65
CA THR A 363 10.96 19.62 -9.15
C THR A 363 9.94 19.76 -10.29
N HIS A 364 9.06 20.76 -10.24
CA HIS A 364 8.19 21.11 -11.35
C HIS A 364 9.00 21.58 -12.57
N THR A 365 9.96 22.50 -12.36
CA THR A 365 10.85 23.00 -13.42
C THR A 365 11.69 21.88 -14.01
N CYS A 366 12.09 20.90 -13.20
CA CYS A 366 12.78 19.70 -13.65
C CYS A 366 11.93 18.89 -14.63
N CYS A 367 10.66 18.65 -14.32
CA CYS A 367 9.74 17.96 -15.22
C CYS A 367 9.47 18.77 -16.49
N MET A 368 9.30 20.09 -16.38
CA MET A 368 9.13 20.98 -17.52
C MET A 368 10.36 20.98 -18.44
N THR A 369 11.56 21.08 -17.88
CA THR A 369 12.82 21.01 -18.64
C THR A 369 12.96 19.65 -19.33
N ALA A 370 12.61 18.56 -18.64
CA ALA A 370 12.64 17.22 -19.22
C ALA A 370 11.64 17.09 -20.39
N MET A 371 10.47 17.72 -20.27
CA MET A 371 9.49 17.78 -21.35
C MET A 371 10.02 18.55 -22.56
N ASP A 372 10.50 19.78 -22.34
CA ASP A 372 10.89 20.70 -23.43
C ASP A 372 12.14 20.20 -24.17
N LEU A 373 13.05 19.55 -23.46
CA LEU A 373 14.26 18.95 -24.06
C LEU A 373 14.04 17.53 -24.58
N ASN A 374 12.82 16.98 -24.46
CA ASN A 374 12.53 15.58 -24.74
C ASN A 374 13.57 14.63 -24.09
N ALA A 375 13.85 14.87 -22.82
CA ALA A 375 14.91 14.18 -22.09
C ALA A 375 14.62 12.67 -21.99
N THR A 376 15.66 11.87 -22.15
CA THR A 376 15.58 10.42 -22.05
C THR A 376 15.28 9.97 -20.62
N ALA A 377 15.79 10.69 -19.61
CA ALA A 377 15.53 10.40 -18.21
C ALA A 377 15.72 11.63 -17.32
N ILE A 378 15.07 11.62 -16.16
CA ILE A 378 15.40 12.50 -15.03
C ILE A 378 16.30 11.72 -14.06
N LEU A 379 17.51 12.20 -13.81
CA LEU A 379 18.41 11.62 -12.81
C LEU A 379 18.21 12.32 -11.46
N ALA A 380 17.91 11.54 -10.42
CA ALA A 380 17.60 12.03 -9.08
C ALA A 380 18.56 11.40 -8.06
N PRO A 381 19.76 11.97 -7.86
CA PRO A 381 20.65 11.53 -6.80
C PRO A 381 20.00 11.86 -5.45
N THR A 382 19.90 10.87 -4.57
CA THR A 382 19.07 10.99 -3.37
C THR A 382 19.57 10.12 -2.22
N GLU A 383 19.60 10.71 -1.02
CA GLU A 383 20.00 10.00 0.20
C GLU A 383 18.81 9.29 0.84
N SER A 384 17.68 9.98 1.00
CA SER A 384 16.46 9.46 1.64
C SER A 384 15.36 9.00 0.67
N GLY A 385 15.58 9.18 -0.64
CA GLY A 385 14.58 8.94 -1.67
C GLY A 385 13.60 10.11 -1.90
N TYR A 386 13.66 11.16 -1.06
CA TYR A 386 12.72 12.28 -1.12
C TYR A 386 12.62 12.91 -2.52
N THR A 387 13.76 13.28 -3.12
CA THR A 387 13.86 13.89 -4.45
C THR A 387 13.13 13.09 -5.52
N ALA A 388 13.34 11.78 -5.55
CA ALA A 388 12.71 10.89 -6.53
C ALA A 388 11.18 10.85 -6.35
N LYS A 389 10.69 10.83 -5.09
CA LYS A 389 9.25 10.81 -4.79
C LYS A 389 8.55 12.12 -5.17
N VAL A 390 9.17 13.27 -4.89
CA VAL A 390 8.58 14.57 -5.26
C VAL A 390 8.58 14.83 -6.77
N ILE A 391 9.52 14.27 -7.52
CA ILE A 391 9.46 14.27 -9.00
C ILE A 391 8.36 13.32 -9.48
N SER A 392 8.30 12.11 -8.91
CA SER A 392 7.32 11.08 -9.25
C SER A 392 5.87 11.60 -9.19
N ARG A 393 5.57 12.48 -8.24
CA ARG A 393 4.23 13.09 -8.09
C ARG A 393 3.73 13.82 -9.33
N PHE A 394 4.63 14.41 -10.12
CA PHE A 394 4.28 15.13 -11.36
C PHE A 394 4.05 14.21 -12.55
N ARG A 395 4.28 12.90 -12.36
CA ARG A 395 4.05 11.86 -13.35
C ARG A 395 4.73 12.15 -14.71
N PRO A 396 6.06 12.47 -14.74
CA PRO A 396 6.75 12.76 -16.00
C PRO A 396 6.70 11.57 -16.95
N ALA A 397 6.67 11.84 -18.26
CA ALA A 397 6.61 10.77 -19.27
C ALA A 397 7.92 9.97 -19.35
N CYS A 398 9.07 10.62 -19.15
CA CYS A 398 10.37 9.96 -19.09
C CYS A 398 10.55 9.22 -17.74
N PRO A 399 11.38 8.16 -17.68
CA PRO A 399 11.71 7.47 -16.44
C PRO A 399 12.45 8.39 -15.45
N ILE A 400 12.29 8.10 -14.16
CA ILE A 400 13.04 8.72 -13.07
C ILE A 400 14.10 7.73 -12.60
N VAL A 401 15.36 8.07 -12.78
CA VAL A 401 16.50 7.25 -12.37
C VAL A 401 17.00 7.78 -11.03
N ALA A 402 16.66 7.10 -9.95
CA ALA A 402 17.11 7.47 -8.62
C ALA A 402 18.48 6.83 -8.34
N VAL A 403 19.46 7.65 -7.97
CA VAL A 403 20.80 7.17 -7.62
C VAL A 403 20.98 7.34 -6.12
N CYS A 404 21.12 6.24 -5.39
CA CYS A 404 21.07 6.23 -3.92
C CYS A 404 22.26 5.49 -3.31
N GLN A 405 22.54 5.75 -2.04
CA GLN A 405 23.73 5.24 -1.33
C GLN A 405 23.42 4.10 -0.35
N SER A 406 22.14 3.71 -0.22
CA SER A 406 21.69 2.69 0.73
C SER A 406 20.75 1.71 0.05
N GLU A 407 20.98 0.41 0.26
CA GLU A 407 20.06 -0.63 -0.22
C GLU A 407 18.66 -0.46 0.34
N LYS A 408 18.51 -0.01 1.60
CA LYS A 408 17.19 0.22 2.19
C LYS A 408 16.40 1.28 1.42
N VAL A 409 17.05 2.39 1.03
CA VAL A 409 16.42 3.45 0.24
C VAL A 409 16.14 2.98 -1.18
N ARG A 410 17.05 2.19 -1.77
CA ARG A 410 16.84 1.55 -3.08
C ARG A 410 15.57 0.72 -3.08
N ARG A 411 15.38 -0.13 -2.07
CA ARG A 411 14.17 -0.94 -1.89
C ARG A 411 12.94 -0.07 -1.59
N GLN A 412 13.06 0.95 -0.76
CA GLN A 412 11.93 1.84 -0.47
C GLN A 412 11.43 2.60 -1.71
N LEU A 413 12.30 2.90 -2.67
CA LEU A 413 11.90 3.50 -3.94
C LEU A 413 11.23 2.50 -4.91
N ALA A 414 11.27 1.19 -4.63
CA ALA A 414 10.66 0.16 -5.48
C ALA A 414 9.13 0.29 -5.58
N ILE A 415 8.47 0.96 -4.63
CA ILE A 415 7.03 1.26 -4.65
C ILE A 415 6.71 2.67 -5.16
N SER A 416 7.73 3.45 -5.57
CA SER A 416 7.53 4.81 -6.06
C SER A 416 7.28 4.81 -7.57
N TRP A 417 6.18 5.41 -8.00
CA TRP A 417 5.77 5.42 -9.41
C TRP A 417 6.87 5.97 -10.33
N GLY A 418 7.17 5.29 -11.44
CA GLY A 418 8.12 5.75 -12.47
C GLY A 418 9.59 5.78 -12.02
N VAL A 419 9.89 5.42 -10.78
CA VAL A 419 11.24 5.44 -10.22
C VAL A 419 11.96 4.12 -10.45
N HIS A 420 13.20 4.19 -10.91
CA HIS A 420 14.13 3.07 -11.04
C HIS A 420 15.40 3.42 -10.29
N SER A 421 15.69 2.66 -9.23
CA SER A 421 16.73 3.00 -8.27
C SER A 421 17.98 2.16 -8.43
N TYR A 422 19.14 2.83 -8.46
CA TYR A 422 20.45 2.22 -8.55
C TYR A 422 21.34 2.66 -7.39
N LEU A 423 22.32 1.83 -7.03
CA LEU A 423 23.29 2.17 -6.01
C LEU A 423 24.44 2.99 -6.58
N THR A 424 24.98 3.88 -5.75
CA THR A 424 26.22 4.58 -5.99
C THR A 424 27.06 4.67 -4.72
N GLY A 425 28.35 4.97 -4.89
CA GLY A 425 29.24 5.29 -3.79
C GLY A 425 28.99 6.68 -3.21
N PHE A 426 29.56 6.94 -2.03
CA PHE A 426 29.53 8.27 -1.43
C PHE A 426 30.38 9.27 -2.25
N VAL A 427 29.90 10.50 -2.37
CA VAL A 427 30.61 11.62 -2.99
C VAL A 427 30.43 12.88 -2.16
N ASP A 428 31.46 13.74 -2.19
CA ASP A 428 31.62 14.92 -1.35
C ASP A 428 31.43 16.25 -2.10
N SER A 429 31.21 16.20 -3.42
CA SER A 429 31.04 17.39 -4.26
C SER A 429 29.93 17.22 -5.30
N THR A 430 29.27 18.33 -5.61
CA THR A 430 28.12 18.38 -6.54
C THR A 430 28.50 17.92 -7.94
N ASP A 431 29.66 18.33 -8.45
CA ASP A 431 30.12 17.92 -9.78
C ASP A 431 30.42 16.42 -9.86
N ARG A 432 30.99 15.84 -8.80
CA ARG A 432 31.18 14.39 -8.71
C ARG A 432 29.85 13.66 -8.63
N LEU A 433 28.89 14.17 -7.86
CA LEU A 433 27.54 13.59 -7.78
C LEU A 433 26.87 13.51 -9.14
N PHE A 434 26.92 14.58 -9.93
CA PHE A 434 26.33 14.58 -11.27
C PHE A 434 27.05 13.66 -12.23
N SER A 435 28.39 13.70 -12.25
CA SER A 435 29.20 12.82 -13.10
C SER A 435 28.95 11.35 -12.78
N MET A 436 28.98 11.00 -11.49
CA MET A 436 28.72 9.64 -11.00
C MET A 436 27.30 9.18 -11.31
N SER A 437 26.30 10.06 -11.21
CA SER A 437 24.91 9.70 -11.50
C SER A 437 24.70 9.36 -12.98
N VAL A 438 25.36 10.09 -13.87
CA VAL A 438 25.36 9.79 -15.31
C VAL A 438 26.11 8.48 -15.59
N GLU A 439 27.26 8.28 -14.95
CA GLU A 439 28.03 7.04 -15.09
C GLU A 439 27.24 5.80 -14.65
N VAL A 440 26.61 5.85 -13.47
CA VAL A 440 25.74 4.78 -12.97
C VAL A 440 24.58 4.54 -13.92
N ALA A 441 23.87 5.60 -14.33
CA ALA A 441 22.74 5.46 -15.26
C ALA A 441 23.16 4.85 -16.61
N ARG A 442 24.36 5.16 -17.11
CA ARG A 442 24.92 4.53 -18.31
C ARG A 442 25.27 3.07 -18.10
N LYS A 443 25.95 2.74 -17.00
CA LYS A 443 26.36 1.38 -16.66
C LYS A 443 25.16 0.44 -16.53
N GLU A 444 24.08 0.93 -15.95
CA GLU A 444 22.83 0.21 -15.75
C GLU A 444 21.91 0.22 -16.99
N GLY A 445 22.35 0.85 -18.09
CA GLY A 445 21.63 0.88 -19.37
C GLY A 445 20.39 1.78 -19.39
N ALA A 446 20.22 2.65 -18.39
CA ALA A 446 19.11 3.59 -18.32
C ALA A 446 19.27 4.76 -19.31
N VAL A 447 20.51 5.12 -19.67
CA VAL A 447 20.86 6.14 -20.68
C VAL A 447 22.09 5.72 -21.48
N LYS A 448 22.30 6.32 -22.66
CA LYS A 448 23.47 6.11 -23.54
C LYS A 448 24.10 7.45 -23.95
N CYS A 449 25.33 7.40 -24.49
CA CYS A 449 25.99 8.59 -25.04
C CYS A 449 25.11 9.30 -26.07
N GLY A 450 25.04 10.63 -25.95
CA GLY A 450 24.20 11.47 -26.81
C GLY A 450 22.74 11.61 -26.36
N ASP A 451 22.29 10.86 -25.34
CA ASP A 451 21.00 11.10 -24.72
C ASP A 451 21.00 12.43 -23.95
N THR A 452 19.85 13.08 -23.86
CA THR A 452 19.67 14.28 -23.02
C THR A 452 19.09 13.87 -21.67
N VAL A 453 19.67 14.34 -20.58
CA VAL A 453 19.20 14.09 -19.21
C VAL A 453 18.99 15.38 -18.44
N VAL A 454 18.04 15.36 -17.52
CA VAL A 454 17.86 16.42 -16.52
C VAL A 454 18.19 15.84 -15.15
N ILE A 455 19.09 16.49 -14.44
CA ILE A 455 19.57 16.06 -13.12
C ILE A 455 19.02 17.04 -12.09
N THR A 456 18.47 16.53 -11.00
CA THR A 456 18.05 17.37 -9.86
C THR A 456 18.41 16.75 -8.52
N ALA A 457 18.89 17.58 -7.60
CA ALA A 457 19.40 17.16 -6.30
C ALA A 457 19.18 18.24 -5.24
N GLY A 458 19.37 17.86 -3.97
CA GLY A 458 19.48 18.77 -2.84
C GLY A 458 20.94 19.05 -2.51
N VAL A 459 21.30 20.33 -2.39
CA VAL A 459 22.61 20.77 -1.90
C VAL A 459 22.46 21.62 -0.63
N PRO A 460 23.36 21.49 0.36
CA PRO A 460 24.59 20.70 0.38
C PRO A 460 24.36 19.18 0.46
N ILE A 461 25.28 18.41 -0.12
CA ILE A 461 25.23 16.94 -0.16
C ILE A 461 25.28 16.37 1.26
N GLY A 462 24.56 15.27 1.50
CA GLY A 462 24.48 14.60 2.81
C GLY A 462 23.52 15.25 3.79
N LYS A 463 22.74 16.25 3.35
CA LYS A 463 21.56 16.76 4.07
C LYS A 463 20.30 16.37 3.32
N SER A 464 19.53 15.48 3.92
CA SER A 464 18.21 15.07 3.41
C SER A 464 17.16 16.18 3.56
N GLY A 465 16.13 16.17 2.68
CA GLY A 465 14.91 16.96 2.86
C GLY A 465 14.74 18.19 1.95
N THR A 466 15.74 18.54 1.14
CA THR A 466 15.62 19.63 0.15
C THR A 466 16.01 19.17 -1.26
N THR A 467 15.49 19.85 -2.27
CA THR A 467 15.80 19.69 -3.69
C THR A 467 15.78 21.08 -4.29
N ASN A 468 16.96 21.62 -4.57
CA ASN A 468 17.15 23.04 -4.86
C ASN A 468 18.04 23.32 -6.07
N LEU A 469 18.45 22.27 -6.81
CA LEU A 469 19.33 22.38 -7.96
C LEU A 469 18.77 21.59 -9.15
N ILE A 470 18.86 22.19 -10.34
CA ILE A 470 18.56 21.56 -11.64
C ILE A 470 19.74 21.76 -12.62
N LYS A 471 20.08 20.71 -13.36
CA LYS A 471 21.08 20.74 -14.44
C LYS A 471 20.55 19.93 -15.64
N ALA A 472 20.62 20.48 -16.84
CA ALA A 472 20.42 19.70 -18.07
C ALA A 472 21.79 19.46 -18.72
N GLN A 473 22.01 18.25 -19.25
CA GLN A 473 23.21 17.94 -20.02
C GLN A 473 22.99 16.79 -21.01
N VAL A 474 23.89 16.71 -21.98
CA VAL A 474 24.04 15.53 -22.85
C VAL A 474 24.99 14.53 -22.18
N VAL A 475 24.67 13.23 -22.29
CA VAL A 475 25.39 12.10 -21.69
C VAL A 475 26.68 11.73 -22.42
#